data_AF-A0A6S7JU82-F1
#
_entry.id   AF-A0A6S7JU82-F1
#
_cell.length_a   1.000
_cell.length_b   1.000
_cell.length_c   1.000
_cell.angle_alpha   90.00
_cell.angle_beta   90.00
_cell.angle_gamma   90.00
#
_symmetry.space_group_name_H-M   'P 1'
#
loop_
_entity.id
_entity.type
_entity.pdbx_description
1 polymer ?
#
loop_
_entity_poly.entity_id
_entity_poly.type
_entity_poly.pdbx_seq_one_letter_code
_entity_poly.pdbx_strand_id
1 'polypeptide(L)'
;IDALSKKVSQRLGVLRRVKYLLPLHGRLAIYNSLILPLFDYADIVWGNKNNKVLMHNLQVLQNNAARTILDYPKYFSGTEALAQLNWMPLSERRRQHRCI
;
A
#
# COMPACT_ATOMS: atom_id res chain seq x y z
N ILE A 1 0.15 -9.84 -13.47
CA ILE A 1 -0.50 -9.56 -12.17
C ILE A 1 0.51 -9.82 -11.05
N ASP A 2 1.09 -11.01 -11.00
CA ASP A 2 2.07 -11.40 -9.96
C ASP A 2 3.34 -10.56 -9.96
N ALA A 3 3.79 -10.10 -11.13
CA ALA A 3 4.98 -9.27 -11.24
C ALA A 3 4.86 -7.94 -10.46
N LEU A 4 3.69 -7.29 -10.46
CA LEU A 4 3.47 -6.04 -9.73
C LEU A 4 3.41 -6.30 -8.23
N SER A 5 2.59 -7.27 -7.80
CA SER A 5 2.49 -7.68 -6.40
C SER A 5 3.86 -8.09 -5.84
N LYS A 6 4.69 -8.76 -6.65
CA LYS A 6 6.07 -9.11 -6.31
C LYS A 6 6.95 -7.87 -6.13
N LYS A 7 6.88 -6.90 -7.05
CA LYS A 7 7.62 -5.63 -6.92
C LYS A 7 7.24 -4.86 -5.65
N VAL A 8 5.94 -4.72 -5.38
CA VAL A 8 5.43 -4.06 -4.16
C VAL A 8 5.92 -4.81 -2.91
N SER A 9 5.83 -6.15 -2.90
CA SER A 9 6.29 -6.98 -1.79
C SER A 9 7.80 -6.85 -1.55
N GLN A 10 8.60 -6.76 -2.61
CA GLN A 10 10.05 -6.52 -2.51
C GLN A 10 10.35 -5.15 -1.88
N ARG A 11 9.67 -4.08 -2.31
CA ARG A 11 9.83 -2.74 -1.71
C ARG A 11 9.39 -2.71 -0.25
N LEU A 12 8.31 -3.39 0.09
CA LEU A 12 7.89 -3.59 1.48
C LEU A 12 8.92 -4.37 2.30
N GLY A 13 9.57 -5.38 1.70
CA GLY A 13 10.66 -6.11 2.33
C GLY A 13 11.84 -5.21 2.68
N VAL A 14 12.22 -4.29 1.78
CA VAL A 14 13.25 -3.28 2.05
C VAL A 14 12.80 -2.37 3.20
N LEU A 15 11.58 -1.80 3.12
CA LEU A 15 11.02 -0.96 4.18
C LEU A 15 11.06 -1.66 5.56
N ARG A 16 10.69 -2.96 5.62
CA ARG A 16 10.73 -3.75 6.86
C ARG A 16 12.11 -3.91 7.46
N ARG A 17 13.18 -3.89 6.66
CA ARG A 17 14.56 -4.00 7.13
C ARG A 17 15.07 -2.66 7.63
N VAL A 18 14.77 -1.59 6.91
CA VAL A 18 15.29 -0.24 7.25
C VAL A 18 14.42 0.50 8.27
N LYS A 19 13.19 0.06 8.54
CA LYS A 19 12.26 0.77 9.44
C LYS A 19 12.82 1.00 10.86
N TYR A 20 13.66 0.09 11.37
CA TYR A 20 14.23 0.21 12.71
C TYR A 20 15.29 1.30 12.81
N LEU A 21 15.83 1.74 11.67
CA LEU A 21 16.83 2.79 11.57
C LEU A 21 16.20 4.17 11.33
N LEU A 22 14.88 4.24 11.13
CA LEU A 22 14.19 5.44 10.67
C LEU A 22 13.01 5.80 11.59
N PRO A 23 12.84 7.09 11.92
CA PRO A 23 11.63 7.59 12.55
C PRO A 23 10.42 7.46 11.62
N LEU A 24 9.20 7.56 12.19
CA LEU A 24 7.93 7.37 11.47
C LEU A 24 7.83 8.17 10.17
N HIS A 25 8.26 9.45 10.19
CA HIS A 25 8.24 10.31 9.01
C HIS A 25 9.12 9.77 7.87
N GLY A 26 10.29 9.19 8.18
CA GLY A 26 11.18 8.60 7.18
C GLY A 26 10.57 7.34 6.55
N ARG A 27 9.87 6.54 7.34
CA ARG A 27 9.13 5.36 6.85
C ARG A 27 8.00 5.76 5.89
N LEU A 28 7.27 6.83 6.23
CA LEU A 28 6.25 7.41 5.37
C LEU A 28 6.83 7.96 4.07
N ALA A 29 7.96 8.67 4.13
CA ALA A 29 8.64 9.19 2.95
C ALA A 29 9.05 8.08 1.98
N ILE A 30 9.62 6.98 2.51
CA ILE A 30 9.98 5.80 1.69
C ILE A 30 8.74 5.18 1.04
N TYR A 31 7.65 5.01 1.80
CA TYR A 31 6.41 4.48 1.26
C TYR A 31 5.86 5.35 0.12
N ASN A 32 5.76 6.66 0.36
CA ASN A 32 5.26 7.63 -0.62
C ASN A 32 6.14 7.69 -1.88
N SER A 33 7.45 7.47 -1.75
CA SER A 33 8.39 7.57 -2.88
C SER A 33 8.50 6.27 -3.67
N LEU A 34 8.43 5.09 -3.02
CA LEU A 34 8.76 3.81 -3.66
C LEU A 34 7.56 2.88 -3.87
N ILE A 35 6.55 2.97 -3.01
CA ILE A 35 5.44 2.01 -2.96
C ILE A 35 4.18 2.66 -3.52
N LEU A 36 3.89 3.90 -3.14
CA LEU A 36 2.70 4.62 -3.61
C LEU A 36 2.62 4.74 -5.14
N PRO A 37 3.70 5.07 -5.88
CA PRO A 37 3.63 5.18 -7.34
C PRO A 37 3.29 3.84 -8.02
N LEU A 38 3.63 2.71 -7.39
CA LEU A 38 3.27 1.39 -7.91
C LEU A 38 1.77 1.14 -7.81
N PHE A 39 1.12 1.63 -6.75
CA PHE A 39 -0.33 1.55 -6.61
C PHE A 39 -1.06 2.48 -7.59
N ASP A 40 -0.57 3.71 -7.76
CA ASP A 40 -1.16 4.65 -8.71
C ASP A 40 -1.05 4.15 -10.16
N TYR A 41 0.12 3.61 -10.53
CA TYR A 41 0.29 2.93 -11.83
C TYR A 41 -0.67 1.73 -11.98
N ALA A 42 -0.83 0.95 -10.92
CA ALA A 42 -1.72 -0.21 -10.93
C ALA A 42 -3.18 0.19 -11.17
N ASP A 43 -3.58 1.31 -10.58
CA ASP A 43 -4.91 1.87 -10.69
C ASP A 43 -5.23 2.29 -12.12
N ILE A 44 -4.29 2.99 -12.78
CA ILE A 44 -4.42 3.45 -14.16
C ILE A 44 -4.51 2.24 -15.13
N VAL A 45 -3.59 1.28 -15.02
CA VAL A 45 -3.47 0.20 -16.01
C VAL A 45 -4.50 -0.92 -15.82
N TRP A 46 -4.80 -1.29 -14.57
CA TRP A 46 -5.65 -2.44 -14.26
C TRP A 46 -6.96 -2.07 -13.54
N GLY A 47 -7.15 -0.82 -13.14
CA GLY A 47 -8.38 -0.40 -12.47
C GLY A 47 -9.62 -0.52 -13.36
N ASN A 48 -9.47 -0.47 -14.69
CA ASN A 48 -10.61 -0.55 -15.62
C ASN A 48 -11.05 -1.99 -15.95
N LYS A 49 -10.21 -3.00 -15.69
CA LYS A 49 -10.47 -4.39 -16.12
C LYS A 49 -11.29 -5.22 -15.14
N ASN A 50 -11.97 -4.59 -14.17
CA ASN A 50 -12.78 -5.26 -13.14
C ASN A 50 -12.08 -6.46 -12.45
N ASN A 51 -10.75 -6.41 -12.34
CA ASN A 51 -9.98 -7.52 -11.77
C ASN A 51 -10.04 -7.49 -10.24
N LYS A 52 -11.16 -7.95 -9.69
CA LYS A 52 -11.46 -7.96 -8.24
C LYS A 52 -10.37 -8.66 -7.42
N VAL A 53 -9.80 -9.75 -7.94
CA VAL A 53 -8.74 -10.52 -7.28
C VAL A 53 -7.46 -9.70 -7.16
N LEU A 54 -7.02 -9.06 -8.25
CA LEU A 54 -5.83 -8.20 -8.22
C LEU A 54 -6.03 -7.04 -7.24
N MET A 55 -7.21 -6.42 -7.25
CA MET A 55 -7.53 -5.29 -6.37
C MET A 55 -7.51 -5.69 -4.90
N HIS A 56 -8.10 -6.83 -4.58
CA HIS A 56 -8.03 -7.39 -3.24
C HIS A 56 -6.57 -7.63 -2.81
N ASN A 57 -5.74 -8.23 -3.67
CA ASN A 57 -4.34 -8.49 -3.35
C ASN A 57 -3.54 -7.20 -3.11
N LEU A 58 -3.78 -6.16 -3.91
CA LEU A 58 -3.15 -4.85 -3.71
C LEU A 58 -3.62 -4.19 -2.42
N GLN A 59 -4.90 -4.31 -2.05
CA GLN A 59 -5.42 -3.82 -0.78
C GLN A 59 -4.76 -4.52 0.42
N VAL A 60 -4.58 -5.84 0.35
CA VAL A 60 -3.87 -6.61 1.38
C VAL A 60 -2.42 -6.12 1.54
N LEU A 61 -1.74 -5.80 0.43
CA LEU A 61 -0.39 -5.22 0.46
C LEU A 61 -0.36 -3.82 1.07
N GLN A 62 -1.34 -2.97 0.77
CA GLN A 62 -1.48 -1.65 1.40
C GLN A 62 -1.68 -1.78 2.92
N ASN A 63 -2.57 -2.68 3.34
CA ASN A 63 -2.82 -2.95 4.76
C ASN A 63 -1.57 -3.47 5.48
N ASN A 64 -0.77 -4.29 4.80
CA ASN A 64 0.51 -4.78 5.32
C ASN A 64 1.57 -3.67 5.40
N ALA A 65 1.54 -2.70 4.48
CA ALA A 65 2.39 -1.52 4.50
C ALA A 65 2.07 -0.63 5.71
N ALA A 66 0.80 -0.32 5.91
CA ALA A 66 0.33 0.49 7.04
C ALA A 66 0.76 -0.13 8.38
N ARG A 67 0.52 -1.44 8.56
CA ARG A 67 0.99 -2.20 9.74
C ARG A 67 2.50 -2.14 9.91
N THR A 68 3.25 -2.24 8.82
CA THR A 68 4.72 -2.19 8.86
C THR A 68 5.23 -0.83 9.32
N ILE A 69 4.57 0.26 8.91
CA ILE A 69 4.98 1.63 9.23
C ILE A 69 4.69 1.98 10.69
N LEU A 70 3.53 1.55 11.19
CA LEU A 70 3.08 1.73 12.58
C LEU A 70 3.68 0.70 13.55
N ASP A 71 4.52 -0.22 13.09
CA ASP A 71 5.07 -1.33 13.88
C ASP A 71 4.00 -2.24 14.53
N TYR A 72 2.85 -2.39 13.87
CA TYR A 72 1.79 -3.25 14.36
C TYR A 72 2.01 -4.74 14.08
N PRO A 73 1.56 -5.62 14.99
CA PRO A 73 1.57 -7.06 14.75
C PRO A 73 0.73 -7.45 13.53
N LYS A 74 1.04 -8.62 12.94
CA LYS A 74 0.35 -9.10 11.73
C LYS A 74 -1.16 -9.31 11.93
N TYR A 75 -1.58 -9.68 13.13
CA TYR A 75 -2.99 -9.92 13.49
C TYR A 75 -3.78 -8.64 13.73
N PHE A 76 -3.11 -7.49 13.83
CA PHE A 76 -3.80 -6.21 13.99
C PHE A 76 -4.61 -5.88 12.73
N SER A 77 -5.72 -5.17 12.91
CA SER A 77 -6.60 -4.83 11.80
C SER A 77 -5.90 -3.92 10.80
N GLY A 78 -5.92 -4.35 9.53
CA GLY A 78 -5.36 -3.55 8.44
C GLY A 78 -6.12 -2.25 8.21
N THR A 79 -7.44 -2.25 8.43
CA THR A 79 -8.29 -1.07 8.24
C THR A 79 -8.06 -0.03 9.34
N GLU A 80 -7.86 -0.46 10.59
CA GLU A 80 -7.50 0.43 11.69
C GLU A 80 -6.12 1.06 11.47
N ALA A 81 -5.16 0.28 11.00
CA ALA A 81 -3.82 0.78 10.65
C ALA A 81 -3.87 1.84 9.53
N LEU A 82 -4.75 1.66 8.54
CA LEU A 82 -4.99 2.68 7.50
C LEU A 82 -5.64 3.94 8.08
N ALA A 83 -6.64 3.78 8.94
CA ALA A 83 -7.34 4.89 9.57
C ALA A 83 -6.38 5.76 10.40
N GLN A 84 -5.47 5.14 11.18
CA GLN A 84 -4.46 5.87 11.94
C GLN A 84 -3.50 6.69 11.07
N LEU A 85 -3.17 6.19 9.88
CA LEU A 85 -2.33 6.90 8.91
C LEU A 85 -3.12 7.90 8.04
N ASN A 86 -4.44 8.01 8.23
CA ASN A 86 -5.36 8.73 7.35
C ASN A 86 -5.24 8.30 5.87
N TRP A 87 -4.97 7.01 5.65
CA TRP A 87 -4.84 6.45 4.31
C TRP A 87 -6.17 5.93 3.81
N MET A 88 -6.52 6.36 2.59
CA MET A 88 -7.70 5.86 1.90
C MET A 88 -7.46 4.46 1.34
N PRO A 89 -8.46 3.57 1.37
CA PRO A 89 -8.43 2.31 0.63
C PRO A 89 -8.18 2.57 -0.86
N LEU A 90 -7.55 1.63 -1.56
CA LEU A 90 -7.25 1.76 -2.99
C LEU A 90 -8.52 1.89 -3.85
N SER A 91 -9.62 1.26 -3.41
CA SER A 91 -10.93 1.39 -4.08
C SER A 91 -11.45 2.82 -4.03
N GLU A 92 -11.28 3.50 -2.90
CA GLU A 92 -11.72 4.88 -2.70
C GLU A 92 -10.83 5.85 -3.48
N ARG A 93 -9.51 5.63 -3.43
CA ARG A 93 -8.53 6.40 -4.21
C ARG A 93 -8.85 6.35 -5.71
N ARG A 94 -9.21 5.18 -6.23
CA ARG A 94 -9.67 5.02 -7.62
C ARG A 94 -10.90 5.86 -7.93
N ARG A 95 -11.88 5.85 -7.02
CA ARG A 95 -13.13 6.60 -7.21
C ARG A 95 -12.81 8.08 -7.37
N GLN A 96 -11.93 8.62 -6.52
CA GLN A 96 -11.47 10.00 -6.63
C GLN A 96 -10.77 10.29 -7.96
N HIS A 97 -9.86 9.42 -8.42
CA HIS A 97 -9.20 9.58 -9.73
C HIS A 97 -10.16 9.54 -10.93
N ARG A 98 -11.38 9.01 -10.78
CA ARG A 98 -12.39 8.94 -11.85
C ARG A 98 -13.43 10.05 -11.78
N CYS A 99 -13.61 10.67 -10.61
CA CYS A 99 -14.57 11.75 -10.40
C CYS A 99 -14.00 13.13 -10.77
N ILE A 100 -12.70 13.21 -11.08
CA ILE A 100 -11.99 14.39 -11.59
C ILE A 100 -11.82 14.21 -13.09
#